data_AF-A0AAD5B9K4-F1
#
_entry.id   AF-A0AAD5B9K4-F1
#
_cell.length_a   1.000
_cell.length_b   1.000
_cell.length_c   1.000
_cell.angle_alpha   90.00
_cell.angle_beta   90.00
_cell.angle_gamma   90.00
#
_symmetry.space_group_name_H-M   'P 1'
#
loop_
_entity.id
_entity.type
_entity.pdbx_description
1 polymer ?
#
loop_
_entity_poly.entity_id
_entity_poly.type
_entity_poly.pdbx_seq_one_letter_code
_entity_poly.pdbx_strand_id
1 'polypeptide(L)'
;RKHIKSLWAGDKKYLAKKCNLRPAVSVVRLLKYPGYQIAFTMWGYLIIHMAMFTAGMVFVYLVISPIREDGFLSWLLKLLTFLTNFFILFTLMKFQIIVIRLCFLQDKNLPQDKEKPLALKNRKAFHNFNYFLFFFNVILGLGNCVLRLIKSSLVALMLLSRIERTIMPQGFKKLD
;
A
#
# COMPACT_ATOMS: atom_id res chain seq x y z
N ARG A 1 -16.39 5.38 19.43
CA ARG A 1 -17.62 6.25 19.45
C ARG A 1 -18.45 6.19 18.17
N LYS A 2 -17.90 6.48 16.98
CA LYS A 2 -18.67 6.46 15.70
C LYS A 2 -19.28 5.07 15.39
N HIS A 3 -18.51 4.00 15.58
CA HIS A 3 -18.98 2.62 15.36
C HIS A 3 -20.17 2.23 16.26
N ILE A 4 -20.15 2.63 17.54
CA ILE A 4 -21.23 2.35 18.50
C ILE A 4 -22.51 3.12 18.11
N LYS A 5 -22.38 4.42 17.78
CA LYS A 5 -23.53 5.24 17.34
C LYS A 5 -24.17 4.70 16.05
N SER A 6 -23.35 4.25 15.10
CA SER A 6 -23.81 3.61 13.87
C SER A 6 -24.57 2.32 14.14
N LEU A 7 -24.09 1.51 15.09
CA LEU A 7 -24.74 0.26 15.47
C LEU A 7 -26.09 0.52 16.15
N TRP A 8 -26.19 1.54 17.00
CA TRP A 8 -27.45 1.98 17.61
C TRP A 8 -28.46 2.48 16.57
N ALA A 9 -27.99 3.13 15.51
CA ALA A 9 -28.83 3.56 14.38
C ALA A 9 -29.23 2.40 13.44
N GLY A 10 -28.84 1.15 13.74
CA GLY A 10 -29.13 -0.01 12.90
C GLY A 10 -28.28 -0.12 11.64
N ASP A 11 -27.29 0.76 11.43
CA ASP A 11 -26.41 0.73 10.28
C ASP A 11 -25.35 -0.39 10.43
N LYS A 12 -25.54 -1.46 9.66
CA LYS A 12 -24.72 -2.68 9.65
C LYS A 12 -23.46 -2.59 8.78
N LYS A 13 -23.10 -1.43 8.21
CA LYS A 13 -21.90 -1.27 7.37
C LYS A 13 -20.60 -1.77 8.02
N TYR A 14 -20.50 -1.66 9.35
CA TYR A 14 -19.31 -2.07 10.11
C TYR A 14 -19.34 -3.51 10.61
N LEU A 15 -20.48 -4.20 10.48
CA LEU A 15 -20.63 -5.60 10.86
C LEU A 15 -20.19 -6.50 9.70
N ALA A 16 -19.55 -7.62 10.03
CA ALA A 16 -19.25 -8.64 9.03
C ALA A 16 -20.57 -9.18 8.44
N LYS A 17 -20.65 -9.32 7.11
CA LYS A 17 -21.85 -9.79 6.38
C LYS A 17 -22.42 -11.13 6.85
N LYS A 18 -21.64 -11.95 7.58
CA LYS A 18 -22.05 -13.24 8.16
C LYS A 18 -21.70 -13.28 9.66
N CYS A 19 -22.42 -12.50 10.48
CA CYS A 19 -22.29 -12.54 11.93
C CYS A 19 -23.32 -13.48 12.56
N ASN A 20 -23.07 -14.80 12.51
CA ASN A 20 -23.80 -15.76 13.34
C ASN A 20 -23.13 -15.82 14.71
N LEU A 21 -23.44 -14.85 15.58
CA LEU A 21 -22.88 -14.78 16.93
C LEU A 21 -23.69 -15.68 17.86
N ARG A 22 -23.08 -16.75 18.36
CA ARG A 22 -23.61 -17.46 19.54
C ARG A 22 -23.46 -16.55 20.76
N PRO A 23 -24.54 -16.29 21.53
CA PRO A 23 -24.49 -15.36 22.67
C PRO A 23 -23.39 -15.68 23.68
N ALA A 24 -23.22 -16.96 24.04
CA ALA A 24 -22.18 -17.41 24.97
C ALA A 24 -20.76 -17.06 24.49
N VAL A 25 -20.47 -17.24 23.19
CA VAL A 25 -19.17 -16.90 22.61
C VAL A 25 -18.93 -15.39 22.62
N SER A 26 -19.98 -14.59 22.42
CA SER A 26 -19.89 -13.13 22.45
C SER A 26 -19.57 -12.61 23.85
N VAL A 27 -20.19 -13.16 24.89
CA VAL A 27 -19.94 -12.77 26.29
C VAL A 27 -18.52 -13.14 26.71
N VAL A 28 -18.03 -14.33 26.33
CA VAL A 28 -16.63 -14.73 26.59
C VAL A 28 -15.63 -13.81 25.88
N ARG A 29 -15.92 -13.39 24.64
CA ARG A 29 -15.07 -12.42 23.92
C ARG A 29 -15.04 -11.05 24.60
N LEU A 30 -16.18 -10.59 25.14
CA LEU A 30 -16.25 -9.35 25.90
C LEU A 30 -15.40 -9.41 27.18
N LEU A 31 -15.45 -10.54 27.90
CA LEU A 31 -14.66 -10.76 29.11
C LEU A 31 -13.15 -10.73 28.82
N LYS A 32 -12.70 -11.29 27.69
CA LYS A 32 -11.29 -11.34 27.29
C LYS A 32 -10.76 -10.03 26.69
N TYR A 33 -11.65 -9.20 26.15
CA TYR A 33 -11.31 -7.97 25.43
C TYR A 33 -10.30 -7.06 26.17
N PRO A 34 -10.51 -6.66 27.45
CA PRO A 34 -9.60 -5.73 28.11
C PRO A 34 -8.19 -6.30 28.29
N GLY A 35 -8.06 -7.59 28.63
CA GLY A 35 -6.76 -8.24 28.76
C GLY A 35 -6.02 -8.33 27.43
N TYR A 36 -6.73 -8.66 26.35
CA TYR A 36 -6.16 -8.70 25.01
C TYR A 36 -5.73 -7.29 24.57
N GLN A 37 -6.53 -6.26 24.85
CA GLN A 37 -6.18 -4.86 24.53
C GLN A 37 -4.85 -4.43 25.13
N ILE A 38 -4.63 -4.73 26.41
CA ILE A 38 -3.37 -4.39 27.08
C ILE A 38 -2.22 -5.21 26.47
N ALA A 39 -2.40 -6.52 26.27
CA ALA A 39 -1.37 -7.39 25.72
C ALA A 39 -0.94 -6.98 24.30
N PHE A 40 -1.89 -6.70 23.41
CA PHE A 40 -1.59 -6.24 22.04
C PHE A 40 -0.94 -4.85 22.02
N THR A 41 -1.30 -3.97 22.95
CA THR A 41 -0.64 -2.66 23.08
C THR A 41 0.82 -2.83 23.49
N MET A 42 1.11 -3.70 24.46
CA MET A 42 2.47 -4.00 24.93
C MET A 42 3.33 -4.64 23.84
N TRP A 43 2.81 -5.67 23.16
CA TRP A 43 3.51 -6.30 22.04
C TRP A 43 3.71 -5.35 20.87
N GLY A 44 2.69 -4.55 20.53
CA GLY A 44 2.79 -3.53 19.50
C GLY A 44 3.89 -2.50 19.82
N TYR A 45 3.97 -2.05 21.08
CA TYR A 45 5.03 -1.14 21.53
C TYR A 45 6.42 -1.75 21.32
N LEU A 46 6.65 -2.98 21.79
CA LEU A 46 7.92 -3.67 21.64
C LEU A 46 8.32 -3.83 20.17
N ILE A 47 7.40 -4.33 19.33
CA ILE A 47 7.68 -4.58 17.91
C ILE A 47 7.97 -3.26 17.17
N ILE A 48 7.24 -2.18 17.47
CA ILE A 48 7.50 -0.87 16.87
C ILE A 48 8.89 -0.34 17.28
N HIS A 49 9.30 -0.51 18.55
CA HIS A 49 10.64 -0.08 19.00
C HIS A 49 11.75 -0.88 18.33
N MET A 50 11.59 -2.20 18.20
CA MET A 50 12.54 -3.05 17.49
C MET A 50 12.64 -2.66 16.00
N ALA A 51 11.50 -2.38 15.36
CA ALA A 51 11.47 -1.92 13.98
C ALA A 51 12.13 -0.54 13.81
N MET A 52 11.87 0.40 14.74
CA MET A 52 12.48 1.74 14.72
C MET A 52 13.99 1.68 14.96
N PHE A 53 14.45 0.83 15.88
CA PHE A 53 15.88 0.58 16.11
C PHE A 53 16.55 0.03 14.84
N THR A 54 15.93 -0.97 14.21
CA THR A 54 16.43 -1.55 12.95
C THR A 54 16.49 -0.50 11.84
N ALA A 55 15.44 0.32 11.70
CA ALA A 55 15.41 1.42 10.74
C ALA A 55 16.51 2.47 11.02
N GLY A 56 16.78 2.76 12.30
CA GLY A 56 17.87 3.63 12.73
C GLY A 56 19.24 3.09 12.33
N MET A 57 19.49 1.79 12.55
CA MET A 57 20.72 1.13 12.11
C MET A 57 20.90 1.21 10.60
N VAL A 58 19.86 0.90 9.83
CA VAL A 58 19.88 1.03 8.36
C VAL A 58 20.19 2.47 7.94
N PHE A 59 19.61 3.47 8.61
CA PHE A 59 19.89 4.88 8.34
C PHE A 59 21.35 5.25 8.60
N VAL A 60 21.92 4.79 9.72
CA VAL A 60 23.33 5.01 10.05
C VAL A 60 24.24 4.44 8.97
N TYR A 61 23.99 3.20 8.53
CA TYR A 61 24.82 2.56 7.49
C TYR A 61 24.65 3.17 6.10
N LEU A 62 23.43 3.56 5.71
CA LEU A 62 23.17 4.10 4.37
C LEU A 62 23.53 5.58 4.23
N VAL A 63 23.49 6.35 5.31
CA VAL A 63 23.66 7.81 5.29
C VAL A 63 24.93 8.21 6.03
N ILE A 64 25.05 7.86 7.31
CA ILE A 64 26.11 8.39 8.17
C ILE A 64 27.48 7.79 7.83
N SER A 65 27.56 6.47 7.64
CA SER A 65 28.82 5.78 7.30
C SER A 65 29.46 6.32 6.02
N PRO A 66 28.75 6.38 4.87
CA PRO A 66 29.37 6.85 3.63
C PRO A 66 29.67 8.35 3.63
N ILE A 67 28.89 9.16 4.37
CA ILE A 67 29.23 10.59 4.53
C ILE A 67 30.54 10.76 5.31
N ARG A 68 30.81 9.90 6.30
CA ARG A 68 32.05 9.93 7.09
C ARG A 68 33.27 9.46 6.28
N GLU A 69 33.12 8.42 5.47
CA GLU A 69 34.24 7.81 4.74
C GLU A 69 34.56 8.51 3.42
N ASP A 70 33.54 8.74 2.58
CA ASP A 70 33.73 9.27 1.23
C ASP A 70 33.54 10.80 1.15
N GLY A 71 32.95 11.42 2.18
CA GLY A 71 32.54 12.83 2.22
C GLY A 71 31.12 13.08 1.70
N PHE A 72 30.54 14.24 2.06
CA PHE A 72 29.15 14.56 1.73
C PHE A 72 28.86 14.65 0.22
N LEU A 73 29.76 15.28 -0.55
CA LEU A 73 29.55 15.51 -1.98
C LEU A 73 29.56 14.21 -2.80
N SER A 74 30.48 13.29 -2.50
CA SER A 74 30.57 12.00 -3.18
C SER A 74 29.38 11.12 -2.85
N TRP A 75 28.93 11.10 -1.59
CA TRP A 75 27.71 10.43 -1.17
C TRP A 75 26.47 11.01 -1.88
N LEU A 76 26.35 12.34 -1.95
CA LEU A 76 25.23 13.01 -2.62
C LEU A 76 25.19 12.67 -4.11
N LEU A 77 26.34 12.66 -4.79
CA LEU A 77 26.41 12.26 -6.19
C LEU A 77 26.03 10.79 -6.40
N LYS A 78 26.55 9.88 -5.56
CA LYS A 78 26.18 8.44 -5.59
C LYS A 78 24.66 8.26 -5.39
N LEU A 79 24.09 8.99 -4.44
CA LEU A 79 22.64 8.98 -4.17
C LEU A 79 21.85 9.56 -5.35
N LEU A 80 22.32 10.65 -5.95
CA LEU A 80 21.68 11.25 -7.12
C LEU A 80 21.70 10.30 -8.31
N THR A 81 22.85 9.68 -8.61
CA THR A 81 22.98 8.67 -9.69
C THR A 81 22.02 7.50 -9.45
N PHE A 82 21.91 7.02 -8.21
CA PHE A 82 20.94 6.00 -7.84
C PHE A 82 19.50 6.45 -8.12
N LEU A 83 19.11 7.65 -7.65
CA LEU A 83 17.77 8.21 -7.88
C LEU A 83 17.47 8.43 -9.37
N THR A 84 18.45 8.84 -10.18
CA THR A 84 18.31 9.02 -11.62
C THR A 84 17.91 7.72 -12.31
N ASN A 85 18.47 6.57 -11.91
CA ASN A 85 18.07 5.27 -12.45
C ASN A 85 16.59 4.95 -12.19
N PHE A 86 16.09 5.23 -10.98
CA PHE A 86 14.65 5.09 -10.69
C PHE A 86 13.81 6.10 -11.48
N PHE A 87 14.30 7.33 -11.63
CA PHE A 87 13.59 8.37 -12.36
C PHE A 87 13.36 8.01 -13.83
N ILE A 88 14.32 7.33 -14.48
CA ILE A 88 14.17 6.80 -15.84
C ILE A 88 12.98 5.81 -15.90
N LEU A 89 12.89 4.87 -14.95
CA LEU A 89 11.77 3.92 -14.88
C LEU A 89 10.42 4.62 -14.65
N PHE A 90 10.37 5.62 -13.77
CA PHE A 90 9.17 6.43 -13.54
C PHE A 90 8.75 7.22 -14.78
N THR A 91 9.72 7.78 -15.49
CA THR A 91 9.50 8.55 -16.73
C THR A 91 8.92 7.65 -17.81
N LEU A 92 9.46 6.44 -17.98
CA LEU A 92 8.91 5.44 -18.90
C LEU A 92 7.45 5.09 -18.57
N MET A 93 7.13 4.87 -17.29
CA MET A 93 5.76 4.59 -16.86
C MET A 93 4.81 5.77 -17.17
N LYS A 94 5.23 7.02 -16.91
CA LYS A 94 4.42 8.21 -17.25
C LYS A 94 4.28 8.40 -18.75
N PHE A 95 5.33 8.12 -19.52
CA PHE A 95 5.32 8.16 -20.97
C PHE A 95 4.29 7.18 -21.55
N GLN A 96 4.24 5.93 -21.07
CA GLN A 96 3.21 4.97 -21.47
C GLN A 96 1.79 5.51 -21.25
N ILE A 97 1.53 6.13 -20.10
CA ILE A 97 0.22 6.73 -19.79
C ILE A 97 -0.12 7.90 -20.73
N ILE A 98 0.88 8.68 -21.14
CA ILE A 98 0.70 9.79 -22.09
C ILE A 98 0.37 9.24 -23.48
N VAL A 99 1.13 8.25 -23.97
CA VAL A 99 0.90 7.62 -25.28
C VAL A 99 -0.49 6.98 -25.35
N ILE A 100 -0.94 6.31 -24.28
CA ILE A 100 -2.30 5.75 -24.22
C ILE A 100 -3.36 6.85 -24.31
N ARG A 101 -3.21 7.95 -23.55
CA ARG A 101 -4.18 9.06 -23.55
C ARG A 101 -4.25 9.84 -24.87
N LEU A 102 -3.13 9.97 -25.57
CA LEU A 102 -3.04 10.71 -26.82
C LEU A 102 -3.41 9.86 -28.04
N CYS A 103 -2.90 8.63 -28.14
CA CYS A 103 -3.02 7.83 -29.37
C CYS A 103 -4.11 6.75 -29.33
N PHE A 104 -4.42 6.17 -28.16
CA PHE A 104 -5.25 4.97 -28.05
C PHE A 104 -6.60 5.19 -27.38
N LEU A 105 -6.74 6.24 -26.55
CA LEU A 105 -8.00 6.51 -25.84
C LEU A 105 -8.96 7.30 -26.74
N GLN A 106 -10.21 6.85 -26.82
CA GLN A 106 -11.25 7.52 -27.60
C GLN A 106 -11.44 8.98 -27.14
N ASP A 107 -11.67 9.87 -28.09
CA ASP A 107 -11.94 11.27 -27.81
C ASP A 107 -13.26 11.42 -27.04
N LYS A 108 -13.41 12.53 -26.30
CA LYS A 108 -14.56 12.74 -25.43
C LYS A 108 -15.85 12.72 -26.26
N ASN A 109 -16.79 11.86 -25.89
CA ASN A 109 -18.11 11.78 -26.54
C ASN A 109 -19.01 12.96 -26.14
N LEU A 110 -18.79 13.56 -24.97
CA LEU A 110 -19.55 14.72 -24.47
C LEU A 110 -18.58 15.78 -23.91
N PRO A 111 -18.73 17.07 -24.25
CA PRO A 111 -17.84 18.14 -23.79
C PRO A 111 -17.88 18.39 -22.26
N GLN A 112 -18.89 17.88 -21.55
CA GLN A 112 -19.02 18.00 -20.08
C GLN A 112 -18.26 16.92 -19.27
N ASP A 113 -17.79 15.84 -19.89
CA ASP A 113 -17.07 14.78 -19.17
C ASP A 113 -15.65 15.22 -18.80
N LYS A 114 -15.29 15.08 -17.52
CA LYS A 114 -13.95 15.44 -17.00
C LYS A 114 -12.87 14.53 -17.59
N GLU A 115 -13.17 13.24 -17.78
CA GLU A 115 -12.22 12.21 -18.23
C GLU A 115 -12.61 11.64 -19.60
N LYS A 116 -11.61 11.19 -20.37
CA LYS A 116 -11.86 10.47 -21.63
C LYS A 116 -12.46 9.09 -21.33
N PRO A 117 -13.42 8.59 -22.12
CA PRO A 117 -14.02 7.26 -21.91
C PRO A 117 -12.97 6.16 -22.06
N LEU A 118 -13.13 5.04 -21.35
CA LEU A 118 -12.22 3.86 -21.42
C LEU A 118 -12.24 3.11 -22.76
N ALA A 119 -12.97 3.61 -23.76
CA ALA A 119 -13.04 3.00 -25.07
C ALA A 119 -11.74 3.22 -25.86
N LEU A 120 -11.26 2.15 -26.51
CA LEU A 120 -10.00 2.14 -27.25
C LEU A 120 -10.23 2.42 -28.73
N LYS A 121 -9.49 3.40 -29.26
CA LYS A 121 -9.31 3.66 -30.70
C LYS A 121 -8.15 2.79 -31.21
N ASN A 122 -8.35 2.11 -32.33
CA ASN A 122 -7.35 1.26 -32.99
C ASN A 122 -6.78 0.11 -32.12
N ARG A 123 -7.62 -0.89 -31.85
CA ARG A 123 -7.28 -2.07 -31.03
C ARG A 123 -6.06 -2.87 -31.53
N LYS A 124 -5.82 -2.92 -32.84
CA LYS A 124 -4.69 -3.65 -33.44
C LYS A 124 -3.34 -3.00 -33.09
N ALA A 125 -3.25 -1.67 -33.19
CA ALA A 125 -2.03 -0.95 -32.82
C ALA A 125 -1.75 -1.02 -31.30
N PHE A 126 -2.80 -1.02 -30.47
CA PHE A 126 -2.66 -1.23 -29.03
C PHE A 126 -2.08 -2.61 -28.71
N HIS A 127 -2.50 -3.65 -29.43
CA HIS A 127 -1.97 -5.00 -29.24
C HIS A 127 -0.47 -5.09 -29.56
N ASN A 128 -0.03 -4.49 -30.68
CA ASN A 128 1.40 -4.42 -31.04
C ASN A 128 2.20 -3.63 -30.01
N PHE A 129 1.70 -2.47 -29.57
CA PHE A 129 2.34 -1.65 -28.54
C PHE A 129 2.49 -2.40 -27.21
N ASN A 130 1.44 -3.13 -26.79
CA ASN A 130 1.47 -3.95 -25.59
C ASN A 130 2.47 -5.11 -25.72
N TYR A 131 2.58 -5.73 -26.91
CA TYR A 131 3.56 -6.79 -27.16
C TYR A 131 5.00 -6.28 -27.00
N PHE A 132 5.33 -5.12 -27.59
CA PHE A 132 6.68 -4.52 -27.45
C PHE A 132 7.01 -4.14 -26.01
N LEU A 133 6.04 -3.63 -25.25
CA LEU A 133 6.25 -3.20 -23.86
C LEU A 133 6.06 -4.30 -22.82
N PHE A 134 5.77 -5.52 -23.25
CA PHE A 134 5.45 -6.63 -22.36
C PHE A 134 6.53 -6.85 -21.28
N PHE A 135 7.79 -6.99 -21.69
CA PHE A 135 8.89 -7.21 -20.74
C PHE A 135 9.11 -6.04 -19.78
N PHE A 136 8.98 -4.80 -20.25
CA PHE A 136 9.07 -3.62 -19.38
C PHE A 136 7.95 -3.60 -18.34
N ASN A 137 6.72 -3.97 -18.74
CA ASN A 137 5.58 -4.05 -17.84
C ASN A 137 5.75 -5.16 -16.79
N VAL A 138 6.42 -6.28 -17.13
CA VAL A 138 6.79 -7.32 -16.15
C VAL A 138 7.74 -6.77 -15.09
N ILE A 139 8.80 -6.05 -15.48
CA ILE A 139 9.76 -5.45 -14.55
C ILE A 139 9.08 -4.39 -13.65
N LEU A 140 8.26 -3.51 -14.24
CA LEU A 140 7.47 -2.54 -13.47
C LEU A 140 6.49 -3.23 -12.52
N GLY A 141 5.89 -4.35 -12.94
CA GLY A 141 5.01 -5.18 -12.13
C GLY A 141 5.72 -5.77 -10.91
N LEU A 142 6.93 -6.29 -11.09
CA LEU A 142 7.78 -6.78 -9.99
C LEU A 142 8.09 -5.66 -8.99
N GLY A 143 8.50 -4.49 -9.47
CA GLY A 143 8.75 -3.33 -8.61
C GLY A 143 7.51 -2.89 -7.81
N ASN A 144 6.34 -2.85 -8.46
CA ASN A 144 5.08 -2.55 -7.80
C ASN A 144 4.69 -3.60 -6.76
N CYS A 145 5.02 -4.88 -6.98
CA CYS A 145 4.81 -5.94 -6.01
C CYS A 145 5.65 -5.72 -4.74
N VAL A 146 6.94 -5.42 -4.89
CA VAL A 146 7.82 -5.11 -3.76
C VAL A 146 7.33 -3.88 -2.99
N LEU A 147 6.97 -2.80 -3.70
CA LEU A 147 6.40 -1.60 -3.06
C LEU A 147 5.08 -1.89 -2.34
N ARG A 148 4.23 -2.76 -2.91
CA ARG A 148 2.98 -3.18 -2.26
C ARG A 148 3.28 -3.92 -0.95
N LEU A 149 4.24 -4.83 -0.94
CA LEU A 149 4.65 -5.55 0.27
C LEU A 149 5.15 -4.58 1.35
N ILE A 150 6.08 -3.69 1.00
CA ILE A 150 6.62 -2.69 1.94
C ILE A 150 5.51 -1.83 2.53
N LYS A 151 4.64 -1.25 1.69
CA LYS A 151 3.51 -0.42 2.16
C LYS A 151 2.55 -1.19 3.05
N SER A 152 2.24 -2.44 2.69
CA SER A 152 1.35 -3.29 3.48
C SER A 152 1.95 -3.65 4.84
N SER A 153 3.25 -3.94 4.90
CA SER A 153 3.96 -4.23 6.14
C SER A 153 4.02 -3.01 7.04
N LEU A 154 4.26 -1.81 6.48
CA LEU A 154 4.29 -0.58 7.27
C LEU A 154 2.92 -0.26 7.87
N VAL A 155 1.85 -0.40 7.09
CA VAL A 155 0.49 -0.23 7.59
C VAL A 155 0.14 -1.29 8.64
N ALA A 156 0.55 -2.55 8.44
CA ALA A 156 0.35 -3.62 9.41
C ALA A 156 1.08 -3.32 10.73
N LEU A 157 2.34 -2.88 10.68
CA LEU A 157 3.13 -2.51 11.85
C LEU A 157 2.48 -1.35 12.64
N MET A 158 1.98 -0.32 11.93
CA MET A 158 1.27 0.80 12.57
C MET A 158 -0.06 0.39 13.20
N LEU A 159 -0.77 -0.57 12.60
CA LEU A 159 -2.08 -1.04 13.07
C LEU A 159 -1.98 -2.15 14.12
N LEU A 160 -0.81 -2.79 14.28
CA LEU A 160 -0.60 -3.94 15.14
C LEU A 160 -1.03 -3.70 16.60
N SER A 161 -0.80 -2.50 17.12
CA SER A 161 -1.17 -2.10 18.48
C SER A 161 -2.69 -1.95 18.66
N ARG A 162 -3.47 -1.80 17.58
CA ARG A 162 -4.89 -1.42 17.63
C ARG A 162 -5.82 -2.55 17.20
N ILE A 163 -6.49 -3.18 18.18
CA ILE A 163 -7.47 -4.27 17.98
C ILE A 163 -8.73 -3.85 17.20
N GLU A 164 -9.08 -2.56 17.19
CA GLU A 164 -10.30 -2.09 16.53
C GLU A 164 -10.31 -2.28 15.00
N ARG A 165 -9.14 -2.56 14.40
CA ARG A 165 -9.00 -2.76 12.95
C ARG A 165 -8.34 -4.08 12.68
N THR A 166 -8.97 -4.87 11.81
CA THR A 166 -8.38 -6.09 11.28
C THR A 166 -7.20 -5.76 10.37
N ILE A 167 -6.13 -6.52 10.51
CA ILE A 167 -4.93 -6.42 9.67
C ILE A 167 -5.16 -7.19 8.35
N MET A 168 -6.06 -8.18 8.38
CA MET A 168 -6.30 -9.06 7.25
C MET A 168 -7.13 -8.42 6.12
N PRO A 169 -6.89 -8.83 4.87
CA PRO A 169 -7.65 -8.34 3.72
C PRO A 169 -9.14 -8.70 3.79
N GLN A 170 -9.94 -7.96 3.03
CA GLN A 170 -11.37 -8.25 2.92
C GLN A 170 -11.59 -9.66 2.36
N GLY A 171 -12.30 -10.51 3.11
CA GLY A 171 -12.47 -11.94 2.83
C GLY A 171 -11.87 -12.84 3.91
N PHE A 172 -10.73 -12.44 4.49
CA PHE A 172 -9.99 -13.23 5.49
C PHE A 172 -10.12 -12.73 6.93
N LYS A 173 -10.94 -11.69 7.16
CA LYS A 173 -11.21 -11.08 8.48
C LYS A 173 -11.67 -12.02 9.60
N LYS A 174 -11.92 -13.30 9.32
CA LYS A 174 -12.33 -14.31 10.30
C LYS A 174 -11.16 -15.08 10.91
N LEU A 175 -9.99 -15.02 10.29
CA LEU A 175 -8.76 -15.70 10.73
C LEU A 175 -7.93 -14.80 11.67
N ASP A 176 -8.35 -13.56 11.85
CA ASP A 176 -7.81 -12.54 12.75
C ASP A 176 -8.66 -12.55 14.05
#